data_AF-A0A972UXK7-F1
#
_entry.id   AF-A0A972UXK7-F1
#
_cell.length_a   1.000
_cell.length_b   1.000
_cell.length_c   1.000
_cell.angle_alpha   90.00
_cell.angle_beta   90.00
_cell.angle_gamma   90.00
#
_symmetry.space_group_name_H-M   'P 1'
#
loop_
_entity.id
_entity.type
_entity.pdbx_description
1 polymer ?
#
loop_
_entity_poly.entity_id
_entity_poly.type
_entity_poly.pdbx_seq_one_letter_code
_entity_poly.pdbx_strand_id
1 'polypeptide(L)'
;MILLWILLGVSAAIAFIISYYWIKFEAPKIVLFTGLMGVSMFLFSVVWALIAMYKGQPITAALGMMAFGVPGILLILAGWKILEYKSSHYPKNLK
;
A
#
# COMPACT_ATOMS: atom_id res chain seq x y z
N MET A 1 -0.34 -3.30 23.12
CA MET A 1 0.78 -3.91 22.36
C MET A 1 0.26 -4.96 21.37
N ILE A 2 -0.61 -5.88 21.82
CA ILE A 2 -1.31 -6.88 20.99
C ILE A 2 -2.02 -6.32 19.75
N LEU A 3 -2.63 -5.13 19.84
CA LEU A 3 -3.31 -4.52 18.68
C LEU A 3 -2.37 -4.24 17.49
N LEU A 4 -1.12 -3.86 17.76
CA LEU A 4 -0.09 -3.63 16.72
C LEU A 4 0.30 -4.95 16.04
N TRP A 5 0.37 -6.05 16.80
CA TRP A 5 0.67 -7.37 16.27
C TRP A 5 -0.48 -7.93 15.42
N ILE A 6 -1.72 -7.65 15.80
CA ILE A 6 -2.91 -8.02 15.01
C ILE A 6 -2.91 -7.25 13.69
N LEU A 7 -2.66 -5.93 13.72
CA LEU A 7 -2.52 -5.12 12.51
C LEU A 7 -1.37 -5.60 11.62
N LEU A 8 -0.24 -5.98 12.22
CA LEU A 8 0.90 -6.55 11.51
C LEU A 8 0.53 -7.88 10.83
N GLY A 9 -0.19 -8.75 11.54
CA GLY A 9 -0.70 -10.03 11.03
C GLY A 9 -1.68 -9.85 9.87
N VAL A 10 -2.57 -8.86 9.95
CA VAL A 10 -3.52 -8.53 8.88
C VAL A 10 -2.79 -8.00 7.65
N SER A 11 -1.82 -7.07 7.82
CA SER A 11 -1.00 -6.58 6.71
C SER A 11 -0.16 -7.67 6.06
N ALA A 12 0.39 -8.59 6.87
CA ALA A 12 1.16 -9.73 6.38
C ALA A 12 0.27 -10.73 5.63
N ALA A 13 -0.94 -11.02 6.13
CA ALA A 13 -1.90 -11.88 5.46
C ALA A 13 -2.34 -11.30 4.12
N ILE A 14 -2.58 -9.98 4.05
CA ILE A 14 -2.89 -9.28 2.80
C ILE A 14 -1.72 -9.39 1.82
N ALA A 15 -0.49 -9.14 2.27
CA ALA A 15 0.71 -9.29 1.44
C ALA A 15 0.91 -10.74 0.94
N PHE A 16 0.59 -11.74 1.76
CA PHE A 16 0.73 -13.16 1.41
C PHE A 16 -0.29 -13.59 0.36
N ILE A 17 -1.55 -13.20 0.54
CA ILE A 17 -2.63 -13.44 -0.42
C ILE A 17 -2.27 -12.81 -1.76
N ILE A 18 -1.75 -11.59 -1.73
CA ILE A 18 -1.29 -10.86 -2.90
C ILE A 18 -0.14 -11.58 -3.62
N SER A 19 0.90 -12.02 -2.90
CA SER A 19 2.03 -12.76 -3.47
C SER A 19 1.58 -14.09 -4.08
N TYR A 20 0.60 -14.75 -3.49
CA TYR A 20 -0.03 -15.94 -4.06
C TYR A 20 -0.73 -15.64 -5.40
N TYR A 21 -1.43 -14.51 -5.49
CA TYR A 21 -2.06 -14.07 -6.74
C TYR A 21 -1.06 -13.56 -7.80
N TRP A 22 0.13 -13.07 -7.38
CA TRP A 22 1.24 -12.70 -8.27
C TRP A 22 1.77 -13.91 -9.04
N ILE A 23 2.03 -15.02 -8.34
CA ILE A 23 2.57 -16.25 -8.95
C ILE A 23 1.55 -16.89 -9.90
N LYS A 24 0.25 -16.69 -9.66
CA LYS A 24 -0.82 -17.42 -10.36
C LYS A 24 -1.39 -16.74 -11.61
N PHE A 25 -1.17 -15.44 -11.84
CA PHE A 25 -1.92 -14.67 -12.86
C PHE A 25 -1.07 -13.73 -13.74
N GLU A 26 0.15 -14.11 -14.13
CA GLU A 26 1.04 -13.41 -15.09
C GLU A 26 0.41 -12.19 -15.82
N ALA A 27 0.59 -10.99 -15.23
CA ALA A 27 0.27 -9.61 -15.70
C ALA A 27 -1.12 -9.35 -16.36
N PRO A 28 -2.01 -8.50 -15.80
CA PRO A 28 -1.91 -7.03 -15.86
C PRO A 28 -2.42 -6.32 -14.59
N LYS A 29 -2.60 -7.05 -13.49
CA LYS A 29 -3.13 -6.56 -12.21
C LYS A 29 -2.11 -5.78 -11.38
N ILE A 30 -0.88 -5.64 -11.90
CA ILE A 30 0.25 -4.94 -11.28
C ILE A 30 -0.15 -3.52 -10.86
N VAL A 31 -0.88 -2.81 -11.72
CA VAL A 31 -1.29 -1.41 -11.47
C VAL A 31 -2.24 -1.28 -10.28
N LEU A 32 -3.27 -2.14 -10.27
CA LEU A 32 -4.26 -2.24 -9.20
C LEU A 32 -3.59 -2.69 -7.90
N PHE A 33 -2.61 -3.59 -8.01
CA PHE A 33 -1.84 -4.11 -6.89
C PHE A 33 -0.90 -3.05 -6.28
N THR A 34 -0.10 -2.35 -7.09
CA THR A 34 0.81 -1.29 -6.64
C THR A 34 0.03 -0.16 -5.96
N GLY A 35 -1.13 0.21 -6.53
CA GLY A 35 -2.05 1.17 -5.91
C GLY A 35 -2.60 0.68 -4.56
N LEU A 36 -3.14 -0.54 -4.49
CA LEU A 36 -3.70 -1.09 -3.25
C LEU A 36 -2.64 -1.24 -2.14
N MET A 37 -1.44 -1.67 -2.51
CA MET A 37 -0.32 -1.82 -1.58
C MET A 37 0.10 -0.46 -1.02
N GLY A 38 0.17 0.56 -1.87
CA GLY A 38 0.46 1.93 -1.45
C GLY A 38 -0.61 2.50 -0.50
N VAL A 39 -1.90 2.32 -0.81
CA VAL A 39 -3.02 2.71 0.07
C VAL A 39 -2.93 2.02 1.42
N SER A 40 -2.62 0.72 1.43
CA SER A 40 -2.50 -0.06 2.67
C SER A 40 -1.34 0.41 3.55
N MET A 41 -0.17 0.67 2.95
CA MET A 41 1.00 1.21 3.67
C MET A 41 0.74 2.62 4.20
N PHE A 42 0.04 3.46 3.43
CA PHE A 42 -0.32 4.80 3.87
C PHE A 42 -1.30 4.79 5.05
N LEU A 43 -2.37 3.97 4.97
CA LEU A 43 -3.32 3.82 6.08
C LEU A 43 -2.65 3.26 7.33
N PHE A 44 -1.75 2.28 7.18
CA PHE A 44 -0.93 1.78 8.29
C PHE A 44 -0.12 2.90 8.94
N SER A 45 0.51 3.75 8.14
CA SER A 45 1.29 4.88 8.62
C SER A 45 0.46 5.91 9.38
N VAL A 46 -0.76 6.21 8.91
CA VAL A 46 -1.68 7.13 9.59
C VAL A 46 -2.12 6.56 10.93
N VAL A 47 -2.51 5.28 10.98
CA VAL A 47 -2.89 4.60 12.23
C VAL A 47 -1.71 4.56 13.21
N TRP A 48 -0.50 4.26 12.72
CA TRP A 48 0.72 4.29 13.51
C TRP A 48 0.98 5.68 14.11
N ALA A 49 0.87 6.73 13.29
CA ALA A 49 1.07 8.11 13.73
C ALA A 49 0.06 8.52 14.80
N LEU A 50 -1.23 8.22 14.61
CA LEU A 50 -2.28 8.50 15.60
C LEU A 50 -2.01 7.82 16.94
N ILE A 51 -1.60 6.55 16.92
CA ILE A 51 -1.28 5.79 18.15
C ILE A 51 -0.02 6.33 18.83
N ALA A 52 1.02 6.67 18.05
CA ALA A 52 2.24 7.24 18.59
C ALA A 52 2.01 8.62 19.21
N MET A 53 1.17 9.45 18.59
CA MET A 53 0.73 10.73 19.17
C MET A 53 -0.10 10.54 20.43
N TYR A 54 -1.02 9.57 20.47
CA TYR A 54 -1.79 9.24 21.67
C TYR A 54 -0.91 8.82 22.86
N LYS A 55 0.22 8.16 22.57
CA LYS A 55 1.23 7.78 23.58
C LYS A 55 2.21 8.90 23.94
N GLY A 56 2.05 10.11 23.40
CA GLY A 56 2.97 11.23 23.61
C GLY A 56 4.34 11.01 22.99
N GLN A 57 4.47 10.17 21.96
CA GLN A 57 5.72 9.85 21.27
C GLN A 57 5.73 10.42 19.84
N PRO A 58 5.94 11.74 19.68
CA PRO A 58 5.89 12.39 18.37
C PRO A 58 7.00 11.91 17.42
N ILE A 59 8.17 11.53 17.96
CA ILE A 59 9.30 11.00 17.18
C ILE A 59 8.92 9.67 16.51
N THR A 60 8.26 8.77 17.26
CA THR A 60 7.78 7.47 16.75
C THR A 60 6.69 7.64 15.69
N ALA A 61 5.86 8.70 15.79
CA ALA A 61 4.87 9.05 14.79
C ALA A 61 5.52 9.50 13.47
N ALA A 62 6.50 10.40 13.57
CA ALA A 62 7.26 10.90 12.43
C ALA A 62 8.04 9.78 11.71
N LEU A 63 8.67 8.89 12.48
CA LEU A 63 9.36 7.71 11.94
C LEU A 63 8.41 6.79 11.17
N GLY A 64 7.21 6.52 11.70
CA GLY A 64 6.20 5.74 10.98
C GLY A 64 5.77 6.40 9.66
N MET A 65 5.59 7.71 9.66
CA MET A 65 5.26 8.51 8.48
C MET A 65 6.36 8.52 7.42
N MET A 66 7.62 8.61 7.83
CA MET A 66 8.75 8.54 6.89
C MET A 66 8.97 7.13 6.36
N ALA A 67 8.87 6.10 7.20
CA ALA A 67 9.16 4.72 6.84
C ALA A 67 8.05 4.06 6.01
N PHE A 68 6.78 4.42 6.22
CA PHE A 68 5.65 3.75 5.59
C PHE A 68 4.69 4.71 4.87
N GLY A 69 4.51 5.93 5.39
CA GLY A 69 3.63 6.93 4.79
C GLY A 69 4.15 7.45 3.45
N VAL A 70 5.39 7.93 3.41
CA VAL A 70 6.02 8.45 2.18
C VAL A 70 6.14 7.37 1.10
N PRO A 71 6.66 6.15 1.39
CA PRO A 71 6.68 5.07 0.42
C PRO A 71 5.28 4.64 -0.04
N GLY A 72 4.29 4.65 0.88
CA GLY A 72 2.90 4.37 0.56
C GLY A 72 2.33 5.34 -0.47
N ILE A 73 2.52 6.65 -0.28
CA ILE A 73 2.09 7.68 -1.24
C ILE A 73 2.78 7.50 -2.60
N LEU A 74 4.10 7.26 -2.61
CA LEU A 74 4.85 7.05 -3.85
C LEU A 74 4.33 5.83 -4.62
N LEU A 75 3.99 4.74 -3.93
CA LEU A 75 3.38 3.55 -4.53
C LEU A 75 1.98 3.83 -5.10
N ILE A 76 1.17 4.65 -4.42
CA ILE A 76 -0.14 5.08 -4.95
C ILE A 76 0.05 5.86 -6.25
N LEU A 77 0.95 6.84 -6.26
CA LEU A 77 1.23 7.67 -7.43
C LEU A 77 1.82 6.85 -8.59
N ALA A 78 2.71 5.90 -8.29
CA ALA A 78 3.26 4.97 -9.27
C ALA A 78 2.14 4.08 -9.87
N GLY A 79 1.26 3.54 -9.03
CA GLY A 79 0.09 2.79 -9.47
C GLY A 79 -0.80 3.63 -10.39
N TRP A 80 -1.08 4.89 -10.04
CA TRP A 80 -1.89 5.77 -10.88
C TRP A 80 -1.23 6.05 -12.24
N LYS A 81 0.06 6.39 -12.24
CA LYS A 81 0.80 6.71 -13.47
C LYS A 81 0.87 5.53 -14.43
N ILE A 82 0.99 4.30 -13.91
CA ILE A 82 0.99 3.09 -14.75
C ILE A 82 -0.41 2.83 -15.32
N LEU A 83 -1.49 3.16 -14.59
CA LEU A 83 -2.87 3.04 -15.07
C LEU A 83 -3.12 3.97 -16.26
N GLU A 84 -2.69 5.22 -16.13
CA GLU A 84 -2.81 6.26 -17.14
C GLU A 84 -2.01 5.92 -18.41
N TYR A 85 -0.76 5.47 -18.25
CA TYR A 85 0.07 5.01 -19.36
C TYR A 85 -0.59 3.85 -20.13
N LYS A 86 -1.17 2.88 -19.42
CA LYS A 86 -1.85 1.75 -20.06
C LYS A 86 -3.11 2.18 -20.80
N SER A 87 -3.88 3.12 -20.26
CA SER A 87 -5.06 3.70 -20.93
C SER A 87 -4.69 4.45 -22.22
N SER A 88 -3.52 5.09 -22.24
CA SER A 88 -3.09 5.92 -23.38
C SER A 88 -2.40 5.13 -24.51
N HIS A 89 -1.92 3.90 -24.25
CA HIS A 89 -1.21 3.08 -25.26
C HIS A 89 -1.94 1.79 -25.64
N TYR A 90 -2.99 1.40 -24.92
CA TYR A 90 -3.93 0.35 -25.33
C TYR A 90 -5.36 0.90 -25.24
N PRO A 91 -5.81 1.70 -26.22
CA PRO A 91 -7.20 2.13 -26.26
C PRO A 91 -8.10 0.89 -26.30
N LYS A 92 -9.07 0.84 -25.39
CA LYS A 92 -10.16 -0.14 -25.39
C LYS A 92 -10.99 0.04 -26.67
N ASN A 93 -10.53 -0.53 -27.76
CA ASN A 93 -11.29 -0.75 -28.98
C ASN A 93 -10.89 -2.12 -29.49
N LEU A 94 -11.52 -3.16 -28.96
CA LEU A 94 -11.75 -4.44 -29.62
C LEU A 94 -12.86 -5.17 -28.84
N LYS A 95 -14.10 -4.81 -29.23
CA LYS A 95 -15.39 -5.51 -29.12
C LYS A 95 -15.76 -6.18 -27.79
#